data_AF-A0A1F9H7L6-F1
#
_entry.id   AF-A0A1F9H7L6-F1
#
_cell.length_a   1.000
_cell.length_b   1.000
_cell.length_c   1.000
_cell.angle_alpha   90.00
_cell.angle_beta   90.00
_cell.angle_gamma   90.00
#
_symmetry.space_group_name_H-M   'P 1'
#
loop_
_entity.id
_entity.type
_entity.pdbx_description
1 polymer ?
#
loop_
_entity_poly.entity_id
_entity_poly.type
_entity_poly.pdbx_seq_one_letter_code
_entity_poly.pdbx_strand_id
1 'polypeptide(L)'
;MSHQKFVTGLVLLLLCVSFGVKAQGQVGSTPIPGKDMHSVMPGMEMGRLEGDLFAIDSTGEKKFLPNHEVMIKVYRQNDELLSLNKHTDEKGHFIFKNIFKDPAFEYALGFYHEGQLFVINGLKLEKGKDAINVDFRVGEGSPYLVPEEIINAQMEQQAASQGMSGMPAGQASPAKKTASGSLKQSPQKVVALFLFLVVLVVFLYLMKRQLSKRAKS
;
A
#
# COMPACT_ATOMS: atom_id res chain seq x y z
N MET A 1 -47.79 9.42 1.07
CA MET A 1 -47.16 9.72 -0.23
C MET A 1 -45.66 9.85 -0.06
N SER A 2 -44.88 9.36 -1.04
CA SER A 2 -43.41 9.55 -1.20
C SER A 2 -42.44 8.52 -0.56
N HIS A 3 -42.69 7.22 -0.70
CA HIS A 3 -41.61 6.21 -0.68
C HIS A 3 -41.14 5.81 -2.09
N GLN A 4 -41.95 6.05 -3.11
CA GLN A 4 -41.66 5.67 -4.50
C GLN A 4 -40.61 6.58 -5.16
N LYS A 5 -40.41 7.82 -4.66
CA LYS A 5 -39.42 8.77 -5.20
C LYS A 5 -37.98 8.53 -4.71
N PHE A 6 -37.79 7.74 -3.66
CA PHE A 6 -36.46 7.50 -3.08
C PHE A 6 -35.73 6.33 -3.74
N VAL A 7 -36.47 5.34 -4.24
CA VAL A 7 -35.89 4.14 -4.89
C VAL A 7 -35.39 4.46 -6.30
N THR A 8 -36.04 5.37 -7.02
CA THR A 8 -35.64 5.78 -8.38
C THR A 8 -34.33 6.58 -8.39
N GLY A 9 -34.01 7.32 -7.32
CA GLY A 9 -32.76 8.06 -7.20
C GLY A 9 -31.52 7.18 -7.00
N LEU A 10 -31.68 6.03 -6.32
CA LEU A 10 -30.56 5.12 -6.03
C LEU A 10 -30.14 4.32 -7.27
N VAL A 11 -31.07 3.99 -8.17
CA VAL A 11 -30.78 3.26 -9.43
C VAL A 11 -30.03 4.15 -10.43
N LEU A 12 -30.25 5.48 -10.40
CA LEU A 12 -29.57 6.41 -11.30
C LEU A 12 -28.11 6.66 -10.90
N LEU A 13 -27.76 6.53 -9.61
CA LEU A 13 -26.39 6.75 -9.13
C LEU A 13 -25.43 5.57 -9.45
N LEU A 14 -25.99 4.38 -9.68
CA LEU A 14 -25.22 3.17 -10.04
C LEU A 14 -24.86 3.08 -11.53
N LEU A 15 -25.45 3.92 -12.38
CA LEU A 15 -25.20 3.93 -13.83
C LEU A 15 -24.06 4.86 -14.29
N CYS A 16 -23.47 5.65 -13.40
CA CYS A 16 -22.40 6.60 -13.76
C CYS A 16 -20.96 6.04 -13.63
N VAL A 17 -20.76 4.78 -13.24
CA VAL A 17 -19.41 4.20 -12.99
C VAL A 17 -18.84 3.47 -14.22
N SER A 18 -19.39 3.67 -15.42
CA SER A 18 -19.05 2.84 -16.61
C SER A 18 -18.33 3.57 -17.76
N PHE A 19 -17.91 4.83 -17.62
CA PHE A 19 -17.03 5.51 -18.58
C PHE A 19 -15.63 5.60 -17.96
N GLY A 20 -14.56 5.00 -18.47
CA GLY A 20 -14.21 4.79 -19.87
C GLY A 20 -13.18 5.84 -20.29
N VAL A 21 -11.95 5.76 -19.76
CA VAL A 21 -10.80 6.51 -20.32
C VAL A 21 -9.62 5.55 -20.45
N LYS A 22 -9.49 4.95 -21.65
CA LYS A 22 -8.21 4.43 -22.15
C LYS A 22 -7.49 5.60 -22.82
N ALA A 23 -6.50 6.18 -22.15
CA ALA A 23 -5.53 7.05 -22.78
C ALA A 23 -4.25 6.25 -23.06
N GLN A 24 -4.16 5.67 -24.27
CA GLN A 24 -2.88 5.21 -24.83
C GLN A 24 -2.14 6.44 -25.34
N GLY A 25 -1.18 6.93 -24.54
CA GLY A 25 -0.22 7.95 -24.97
C GLY A 25 0.85 7.31 -25.86
N GLN A 26 0.93 7.80 -27.10
CA GLN A 26 1.98 7.54 -28.07
C GLN A 26 3.34 8.03 -27.53
N VAL A 27 4.31 7.13 -27.43
CA VAL A 27 5.71 7.44 -27.11
C VAL A 27 6.41 7.86 -28.40
N GLY A 28 6.58 9.17 -28.58
CA GLY A 28 7.46 9.74 -29.60
C GLY A 28 8.88 9.86 -29.05
N SER A 29 9.79 9.02 -29.54
CA SER A 29 11.21 9.06 -29.19
C SER A 29 11.99 9.91 -30.21
N THR A 30 12.26 11.16 -29.87
CA THR A 30 13.34 11.94 -30.49
C THR A 30 14.63 11.79 -29.66
N PRO A 31 15.79 11.53 -30.27
CA PRO A 31 17.06 11.46 -29.55
C PRO A 31 17.67 12.86 -29.41
N ILE A 32 18.01 13.26 -28.18
CA ILE A 32 18.79 14.48 -27.91
C ILE A 32 20.03 14.08 -27.09
N PRO A 33 21.23 14.58 -27.46
CA PRO A 33 22.50 14.03 -27.00
C PRO A 33 22.95 14.66 -25.68
N GLY A 34 23.55 13.81 -24.84
CA GLY A 34 24.70 14.11 -24.00
C GLY A 34 24.64 15.26 -22.99
N LYS A 35 24.84 14.87 -21.72
CA LYS A 35 25.40 15.62 -20.57
C LYS A 35 24.36 15.98 -19.50
N ASP A 36 24.67 15.51 -18.29
CA ASP A 36 23.95 15.61 -17.02
C ASP A 36 22.74 14.67 -16.86
N MET A 37 23.03 13.44 -16.40
CA MET A 37 22.02 12.45 -15.97
C MET A 37 21.39 12.84 -14.61
N HIS A 38 20.90 14.07 -14.48
CA HIS A 38 19.86 14.39 -13.51
C HIS A 38 18.53 14.06 -14.18
N SER A 39 18.15 12.78 -14.18
CA SER A 39 16.82 12.36 -14.64
C SER A 39 15.78 12.80 -13.60
N VAL A 40 15.51 14.11 -13.59
CA VAL A 40 14.41 14.73 -12.87
C VAL A 40 13.29 14.82 -13.88
N MET A 41 12.13 14.24 -13.59
CA MET A 41 10.93 14.48 -14.40
C MET A 41 10.77 16.01 -14.58
N PRO A 42 10.84 16.54 -15.82
CA PRO A 42 10.87 17.98 -16.02
C PRO A 42 9.60 18.62 -15.49
N GLY A 43 9.75 19.68 -14.67
CA GLY A 43 8.64 20.44 -14.09
C GLY A 43 8.10 19.90 -12.76
N MET A 44 8.69 18.85 -12.17
CA MET A 44 8.26 18.34 -10.88
C MET A 44 9.06 18.99 -9.73
N GLU A 45 8.35 19.56 -8.76
CA GLU A 45 8.99 20.10 -7.55
C GLU A 45 9.46 18.96 -6.65
N MET A 46 10.65 19.12 -6.09
CA MET A 46 11.32 18.14 -5.25
C MET A 46 11.59 18.71 -3.87
N GLY A 47 11.51 17.86 -2.85
CA GLY A 47 11.96 18.15 -1.49
C GLY A 47 12.82 17.02 -0.95
N ARG A 48 12.80 16.87 0.37
CA ARG A 48 13.56 15.86 1.09
C ARG A 48 12.74 15.15 2.14
N LEU A 49 13.19 13.98 2.53
CA LEU A 49 12.72 13.26 3.69
C LEU A 49 13.95 13.07 4.58
N GLU A 50 13.87 13.57 5.80
CA GLU A 50 14.96 13.51 6.77
C GLU A 50 14.43 13.09 8.13
N GLY A 51 15.30 12.55 8.96
CA GLY A 51 14.87 12.03 10.24
C GLY A 51 16.01 11.44 11.06
N ASP A 52 15.67 11.08 12.29
CA ASP A 52 16.59 10.47 13.23
C ASP A 52 16.12 9.07 13.60
N LEU A 53 17.05 8.13 13.62
CA LEU A 53 16.85 6.75 14.03
C LEU A 53 17.38 6.54 15.44
N PHE A 54 16.50 6.12 16.35
CA PHE A 54 16.87 5.92 17.76
C PHE A 54 16.10 4.77 18.41
N ALA A 55 16.73 4.13 19.38
CA ALA A 55 16.08 3.28 20.37
C ALA A 55 15.81 4.08 21.64
N ILE A 56 14.88 3.61 22.47
CA ILE A 56 14.73 4.08 23.85
C ILE A 56 15.44 3.07 24.74
N ASP A 57 16.39 3.53 25.54
CA ASP A 57 17.11 2.66 26.46
C ASP A 57 16.30 2.36 27.74
N SER A 58 16.88 1.57 28.66
CA SER A 58 16.24 1.21 29.92
C SER A 58 15.99 2.40 30.86
N THR A 59 16.63 3.55 30.62
CA THR A 59 16.45 4.79 31.38
C THR A 59 15.37 5.70 30.78
N GLY A 60 14.89 5.38 29.57
CA GLY A 60 13.95 6.21 28.82
C GLY A 60 14.64 7.24 27.92
N GLU A 61 15.96 7.24 27.83
CA GLU A 61 16.72 8.18 27.00
C GLU A 61 16.81 7.70 25.54
N LYS A 62 16.88 8.66 24.61
CA LYS A 62 17.05 8.37 23.18
C LYS A 62 18.50 7.95 22.93
N LYS A 63 18.68 6.70 22.51
CA LYS A 63 19.96 6.18 22.00
C LYS A 63 19.92 6.16 20.48
N PHE A 64 20.58 7.13 19.86
CA PHE A 64 20.68 7.20 18.40
C PHE A 64 21.47 6.02 17.83
N LEU A 65 21.09 5.57 16.63
CA LEU A 65 21.63 4.39 15.98
C LEU A 65 22.46 4.78 14.75
N PRO A 66 23.80 4.93 14.89
CA PRO A 66 24.66 5.31 13.77
C PRO A 66 24.97 4.16 12.83
N ASN A 67 25.31 4.48 11.57
CA ASN A 67 25.68 3.51 10.52
C ASN A 67 24.68 2.35 10.36
N HIS A 68 23.39 2.65 10.48
CA HIS A 68 22.31 1.69 10.36
C HIS A 68 21.58 1.87 9.02
N GLU A 69 21.28 0.77 8.33
CA GLU A 69 20.66 0.81 7.00
C GLU A 69 19.16 1.14 7.09
N VAL A 70 18.77 2.28 6.53
CA VAL A 70 17.39 2.73 6.33
C VAL A 70 17.00 2.52 4.87
N MET A 71 15.84 1.93 4.65
CA MET A 71 15.24 1.72 3.33
C MET A 71 14.10 2.72 3.11
N ILE A 72 14.04 3.35 1.95
CA ILE A 72 12.86 4.07 1.48
C ILE A 72 12.28 3.36 0.27
N LYS A 73 10.97 3.15 0.28
CA LYS A 73 10.19 2.65 -0.86
C LYS A 73 9.29 3.76 -1.36
N VAL A 74 9.25 3.92 -2.67
CA VAL A 74 8.44 4.91 -3.38
C VAL A 74 7.30 4.19 -4.09
N TYR A 75 6.08 4.62 -3.81
CA TYR A 75 4.86 4.08 -4.40
C TYR A 75 4.16 5.14 -5.25
N ARG A 76 3.50 4.71 -6.31
CA ARG A 76 2.54 5.52 -7.05
C ARG A 76 1.33 4.64 -7.36
N GLN A 77 0.15 5.07 -6.93
CA GLN A 77 -1.09 4.30 -7.12
C GLN A 77 -1.01 2.85 -6.60
N ASN A 78 -0.30 2.65 -5.47
CA ASN A 78 -0.02 1.35 -4.83
C ASN A 78 1.01 0.46 -5.52
N ASP A 79 1.58 0.88 -6.65
CA ASP A 79 2.68 0.16 -7.28
C ASP A 79 4.03 0.66 -6.73
N GLU A 80 4.89 -0.27 -6.29
CA GLU A 80 6.26 0.05 -5.89
C GLU A 80 7.06 0.44 -7.14
N LEU A 81 7.55 1.68 -7.17
CA LEU A 81 8.33 2.23 -8.28
C LEU A 81 9.83 2.08 -8.07
N LEU A 82 10.28 2.28 -6.83
CA LEU A 82 11.70 2.36 -6.50
C LEU A 82 11.92 2.02 -5.02
N SER A 83 13.00 1.31 -4.74
CA SER A 83 13.53 1.10 -3.40
C SER A 83 14.95 1.63 -3.34
N LEU A 84 15.27 2.44 -2.34
CA LEU A 84 16.60 2.98 -2.10
C LEU A 84 17.02 2.69 -0.66
N ASN A 85 18.29 2.38 -0.47
CA ASN A 85 18.86 2.15 0.86
C ASN A 85 19.90 3.23 1.16
N LYS A 86 20.01 3.62 2.43
CA LYS A 86 21.02 4.56 2.92
C LYS A 86 21.37 4.27 4.37
N HIS A 87 22.61 4.50 4.76
CA HIS A 87 23.02 4.37 6.16
C HIS A 87 22.83 5.69 6.92
N THR A 88 22.46 5.61 8.20
CA THR A 88 22.46 6.75 9.12
C THR A 88 23.88 7.25 9.38
N ASP A 89 24.03 8.54 9.69
CA ASP A 89 25.31 9.13 10.09
C ASP A 89 25.67 8.82 11.56
N GLU A 90 26.76 9.41 12.06
CA GLU A 90 27.24 9.21 13.44
C GLU A 90 26.24 9.64 14.53
N LYS A 91 25.25 10.47 14.17
CA LYS A 91 24.19 10.94 15.06
C LYS A 91 22.90 10.16 14.88
N GLY A 92 22.90 9.09 14.09
CA GLY A 92 21.70 8.34 13.73
C GLY A 92 20.78 9.09 12.76
N HIS A 93 21.25 10.17 12.14
CA HIS A 93 20.45 10.98 11.23
C HIS A 93 20.53 10.44 9.80
N PHE A 94 19.43 10.56 9.05
CA PHE A 94 19.36 10.18 7.64
C PHE A 94 18.62 11.24 6.81
N ILE A 95 19.01 11.33 5.53
CA ILE A 95 18.41 12.25 4.56
C ILE A 95 18.28 11.57 3.20
N PHE A 96 17.05 11.47 2.70
CA PHE A 96 16.72 11.14 1.33
C PHE A 96 16.34 12.41 0.58
N LYS A 97 17.12 12.73 -0.46
CA LYS A 97 16.85 13.87 -1.35
C LYS A 97 15.96 13.42 -2.51
N ASN A 98 15.41 14.38 -3.25
CA ASN A 98 14.61 14.12 -4.47
C ASN A 98 13.27 13.42 -4.19
N ILE A 99 12.61 13.83 -3.12
CA ILE A 99 11.25 13.38 -2.78
C ILE A 99 10.25 14.24 -3.56
N PHE A 100 9.40 13.62 -4.37
CA PHE A 100 8.42 14.31 -5.20
C PHE A 100 7.36 15.01 -4.34
N LYS A 101 7.13 16.30 -4.60
CA LYS A 101 6.06 17.10 -3.96
C LYS A 101 4.71 16.90 -4.65
N ASP A 102 4.27 15.64 -4.78
CA ASP A 102 3.03 15.29 -5.48
C ASP A 102 2.27 14.21 -4.67
N PRO A 103 0.98 14.45 -4.35
CA PRO A 103 0.16 13.52 -3.55
C PRO A 103 -0.09 12.16 -4.22
N ALA A 104 0.19 12.01 -5.52
CA ALA A 104 0.16 10.74 -6.22
C ALA A 104 1.30 9.80 -5.79
N PHE A 105 2.37 10.34 -5.19
CA PHE A 105 3.47 9.58 -4.63
C PHE A 105 3.25 9.36 -3.14
N GLU A 106 3.57 8.15 -2.69
CA GLU A 106 3.55 7.74 -1.30
C GLU A 106 4.88 7.07 -0.96
N TYR A 107 5.37 7.30 0.24
CA TYR A 107 6.65 6.78 0.69
C TYR A 107 6.46 5.87 1.89
N ALA A 108 7.22 4.78 1.93
CA ALA A 108 7.42 3.99 3.13
C ALA A 108 8.89 4.01 3.54
N LEU A 109 9.13 4.10 4.84
CA LEU A 109 10.46 3.94 5.43
C LEU A 109 10.51 2.62 6.17
N GLY A 110 11.49 1.79 5.85
CA GLY A 110 11.73 0.50 6.48
C GLY A 110 13.10 0.45 7.15
N PHE A 111 13.21 -0.32 8.22
CA PHE A 111 14.45 -0.52 8.96
C PHE A 111 14.49 -1.91 9.59
N TYR A 112 15.66 -2.55 9.60
CA TYR A 112 15.89 -3.79 10.35
C TYR A 112 16.70 -3.53 11.61
N HIS A 113 16.14 -3.87 12.78
CA HIS A 113 16.83 -3.86 14.06
C HIS A 113 16.78 -5.25 14.69
N GLU A 114 17.92 -5.85 15.01
CA GLU A 114 17.96 -7.14 15.73
C GLU A 114 17.09 -8.24 15.06
N GLY A 115 17.03 -8.24 13.72
CA GLY A 115 16.21 -9.17 12.93
C GLY A 115 14.73 -8.82 12.81
N GLN A 116 14.26 -7.76 13.48
CA GLN A 116 12.89 -7.26 13.40
C GLN A 116 12.77 -6.13 12.38
N LEU A 117 11.70 -6.17 11.58
CA LEU A 117 11.38 -5.14 10.60
C LEU A 117 10.46 -4.08 11.22
N PHE A 118 10.85 -2.81 11.09
CA PHE A 118 10.05 -1.66 11.47
C PHE A 118 9.71 -0.85 10.22
N VAL A 119 8.44 -0.43 10.07
CA VAL A 119 7.99 0.30 8.87
C VAL A 119 7.05 1.45 9.22
N ILE A 120 7.30 2.60 8.60
CA ILE A 120 6.38 3.74 8.52
C ILE A 120 5.86 3.80 7.09
N ASN A 121 4.54 3.66 6.91
CA ASN A 121 3.88 3.77 5.60
C ASN A 121 3.12 5.10 5.48
N GLY A 122 2.67 5.44 4.27
CA GLY A 122 1.75 6.56 4.08
C GLY A 122 2.37 7.95 4.12
N LEU A 123 3.71 8.06 4.06
CA LEU A 123 4.37 9.36 4.07
C LEU A 123 4.14 10.07 2.74
N LYS A 124 3.74 11.34 2.78
CA LYS A 124 3.51 12.18 1.59
C LYS A 124 4.08 13.56 1.82
N LEU A 125 4.76 14.10 0.80
CA LEU A 125 5.26 15.47 0.85
C LEU A 125 4.21 16.40 0.24
N GLU A 126 3.52 17.14 1.10
CA GLU A 126 2.51 18.10 0.66
C GLU A 126 3.12 19.24 -0.16
N LYS A 127 2.33 19.77 -1.11
CA LYS A 127 2.72 20.94 -1.89
C LYS A 127 3.01 22.13 -0.97
N GLY A 128 4.14 22.80 -1.18
CA GLY A 128 4.60 23.92 -0.35
C GLY A 128 5.40 23.53 0.89
N LYS A 129 5.54 22.24 1.22
CA LYS A 129 6.52 21.78 2.21
C LYS A 129 7.82 21.39 1.52
N ASP A 130 8.95 21.68 2.15
CA ASP A 130 10.28 21.34 1.63
C ASP A 130 10.81 20.01 2.15
N ALA A 131 10.31 19.58 3.31
CA ALA A 131 10.78 18.38 3.98
C ALA A 131 9.66 17.61 4.69
N ILE A 132 9.81 16.30 4.76
CA ILE A 132 9.17 15.43 5.74
C ILE A 132 10.21 15.15 6.83
N ASN A 133 9.89 15.47 8.09
CA ASN A 133 10.74 15.15 9.24
C ASN A 133 10.17 13.94 9.97
N VAL A 134 11.01 12.93 10.24
CA VAL A 134 10.60 11.67 10.85
C VAL A 134 11.45 11.33 12.07
N ASP A 135 10.80 11.17 13.22
CA ASP A 135 11.40 10.58 14.41
C ASP A 135 11.11 9.06 14.41
N PHE A 136 12.11 8.26 14.03
CA PHE A 136 11.95 6.82 13.88
C PHE A 136 12.45 6.08 15.13
N ARG A 137 11.50 5.72 16.01
CA ARG A 137 11.76 4.89 17.20
C ARG A 137 11.79 3.41 16.83
N VAL A 138 12.79 2.67 17.31
CA VAL A 138 12.89 1.20 17.18
C VAL A 138 12.97 0.52 18.55
N GLY A 139 12.84 -0.81 18.54
CA GLY A 139 12.85 -1.64 19.74
C GLY A 139 11.48 -1.74 20.42
N GLU A 140 11.50 -2.17 21.68
CA GLU A 140 10.29 -2.45 22.44
C GLU A 140 9.36 -1.22 22.56
N GLY A 141 8.07 -1.45 22.34
CA GLY A 141 7.05 -0.41 22.35
C GLY A 141 7.11 0.56 21.16
N SER A 142 7.91 0.28 20.12
CA SER A 142 7.83 1.02 18.87
C SER A 142 6.47 0.80 18.19
N PRO A 143 5.78 1.86 17.76
CA PRO A 143 4.53 1.74 17.00
C PRO A 143 4.75 1.24 15.56
N TYR A 144 6.01 1.12 15.15
CA TYR A 144 6.39 0.78 13.77
C TYR A 144 6.80 -0.68 13.61
N LEU A 145 6.84 -1.46 14.69
CA LEU A 145 7.18 -2.88 14.63
C LEU A 145 6.17 -3.62 13.76
N VAL A 146 6.66 -4.33 12.75
CA VAL A 146 5.83 -5.23 11.93
C VAL A 146 5.86 -6.61 12.59
N PRO A 147 4.70 -7.13 13.03
CA PRO A 147 4.60 -8.50 13.55
C PRO A 147 5.14 -9.54 12.56
N GLU A 148 5.87 -10.52 13.08
CA GLU A 148 6.51 -11.57 12.28
C GLU A 148 5.49 -12.36 11.44
N GLU A 149 4.27 -12.53 11.96
CA GLU A 149 3.18 -13.21 11.25
C GLU A 149 2.80 -12.49 9.96
N ILE A 150 2.86 -11.15 9.95
CA ILE A 150 2.57 -10.35 8.75
C ILE A 150 3.70 -10.50 7.74
N ILE A 151 4.95 -10.52 8.19
CA ILE A 151 6.12 -10.70 7.32
C ILE A 151 6.07 -12.09 6.66
N ASN A 152 5.79 -13.13 7.44
CA ASN A 152 5.68 -14.51 6.94
C ASN A 152 4.51 -14.67 5.96
N ALA A 153 3.34 -14.10 6.28
CA ALA A 153 2.20 -14.10 5.37
C ALA A 153 2.48 -13.41 4.03
N GLN A 154 3.24 -12.31 4.04
CA GLN A 154 3.65 -11.61 2.82
C GLN A 154 4.64 -12.44 1.99
N MET A 155 5.63 -13.08 2.64
CA MET A 155 6.57 -13.96 1.96
C MET A 155 5.87 -15.16 1.29
N GLU A 156 4.93 -15.80 1.98
CA GLU A 156 4.14 -16.91 1.41
C GLU A 156 3.31 -16.47 0.19
N GLN A 157 2.68 -15.29 0.25
CA GLN A 157 1.93 -14.74 -0.87
C GLN A 157 2.82 -14.44 -2.08
N GLN A 158 4.02 -13.90 -1.86
CA GLN A 158 4.99 -13.64 -2.91
C GLN A 158 5.48 -14.95 -3.55
N ALA A 159 5.84 -15.94 -2.76
CA ALA A 159 6.25 -17.26 -3.24
C ALA A 159 5.14 -17.94 -4.06
N ALA A 160 3.89 -17.85 -3.60
CA ALA A 160 2.73 -18.39 -4.32
C ALA A 160 2.45 -17.68 -5.66
N SER A 161 2.73 -16.37 -5.74
CA SER A 161 2.54 -15.57 -6.96
C SER A 161 3.59 -15.85 -8.04
N GLN A 162 4.83 -16.20 -7.66
CA GLN A 162 5.92 -16.50 -8.59
C GLN A 162 5.92 -17.97 -9.06
N GLY A 163 5.34 -18.88 -8.26
CA GLY A 163 5.30 -20.31 -8.54
C GLY A 163 4.38 -20.76 -9.69
N MET A 164 3.65 -19.88 -10.36
CA MET A 164 2.75 -20.24 -11.48
C MET A 164 3.18 -19.72 -12.86
N SER A 165 4.34 -19.06 -12.98
CA SER A 165 4.81 -18.45 -14.23
C SER A 165 5.87 -19.26 -15.00
N GLY A 166 6.06 -20.55 -14.70
CA GLY A 166 7.12 -21.33 -15.36
C GLY A 166 6.95 -22.84 -15.29
N MET A 167 5.92 -23.40 -15.92
CA MET A 167 6.03 -24.76 -16.47
C MET A 167 6.14 -24.66 -18.00
N PRO A 168 7.33 -24.84 -18.60
CA PRO A 168 7.42 -25.15 -20.01
C PRO A 168 6.73 -26.51 -20.25
N ALA A 169 5.73 -26.51 -21.13
CA ALA A 169 5.10 -27.74 -21.60
C ALA A 169 6.14 -28.55 -22.39
N GLY A 170 6.71 -29.58 -21.79
CA GLY A 170 7.65 -30.44 -22.50
C GLY A 170 8.41 -31.46 -21.67
N GLN A 171 7.72 -32.44 -21.08
CA GLN A 171 8.09 -33.86 -21.17
C GLN A 171 7.13 -34.72 -20.33
N ALA A 172 6.48 -35.66 -21.00
CA ALA A 172 5.56 -36.62 -20.42
C ALA A 172 6.33 -37.72 -19.68
N SER A 173 5.92 -37.99 -18.45
CA SER A 173 6.00 -39.32 -17.83
C SER A 173 4.98 -39.45 -16.68
N PRO A 174 4.48 -40.66 -16.38
CA PRO A 174 3.10 -40.85 -15.98
C PRO A 174 2.88 -41.01 -14.47
N ALA A 175 1.67 -40.59 -14.08
CA ALA A 175 0.82 -41.13 -13.03
C ALA A 175 1.31 -41.12 -11.56
N LYS A 176 0.73 -40.20 -10.77
CA LYS A 176 0.09 -40.57 -9.50
C LYS A 176 -1.10 -39.64 -9.21
N LYS A 177 -2.30 -40.21 -9.27
CA LYS A 177 -3.54 -39.54 -8.87
C LYS A 177 -3.55 -39.36 -7.34
N THR A 178 -3.50 -38.12 -6.89
CA THR A 178 -4.07 -37.71 -5.60
C THR A 178 -4.93 -36.49 -5.86
N ALA A 179 -6.24 -36.73 -5.91
CA ALA A 179 -7.24 -35.69 -5.99
C ALA A 179 -7.31 -34.99 -4.62
N SER A 180 -6.73 -33.80 -4.52
CA SER A 180 -7.06 -32.84 -3.46
C SER A 180 -7.57 -31.58 -4.15
N GLY A 181 -8.89 -31.45 -4.19
CA GLY A 181 -9.58 -30.32 -4.79
C GLY A 181 -9.37 -29.06 -3.95
N SER A 182 -8.31 -28.32 -4.23
CA SER A 182 -8.13 -26.96 -3.72
C SER A 182 -9.16 -26.06 -4.40
N LEU A 183 -10.19 -25.69 -3.64
CA LEU A 183 -11.22 -24.74 -4.05
C LEU A 183 -10.58 -23.34 -4.10
N LYS A 184 -9.89 -23.01 -5.20
CA LYS A 184 -9.51 -21.62 -5.53
C LYS A 184 -10.79 -20.79 -5.64
N GLN A 185 -11.20 -20.16 -4.54
CA GLN A 185 -12.27 -19.18 -4.56
C GLN A 185 -11.80 -18.00 -5.40
N SER A 186 -12.42 -17.81 -6.57
CA SER A 186 -12.12 -16.65 -7.40
C SER A 186 -12.48 -15.38 -6.62
N PRO A 187 -11.65 -14.32 -6.71
CA PRO A 187 -11.88 -13.05 -5.99
C PRO A 187 -13.26 -12.43 -6.30
N GLN A 188 -13.87 -12.78 -7.44
CA GLN A 188 -15.24 -12.38 -7.78
C GLN A 188 -16.30 -12.91 -6.79
N LYS A 189 -16.11 -14.12 -6.22
CA LYS A 189 -17.04 -14.68 -5.24
C LYS A 189 -16.97 -13.96 -3.89
N VAL A 190 -15.80 -13.48 -3.51
CA VAL A 190 -15.59 -12.71 -2.26
C VAL A 190 -16.29 -11.35 -2.34
N VAL A 191 -16.15 -10.65 -3.48
CA VAL A 191 -16.83 -9.37 -3.71
C VAL A 191 -18.35 -9.53 -3.71
N ALA A 192 -18.88 -10.59 -4.35
CA ALA A 192 -20.32 -10.86 -4.36
C ALA A 192 -20.87 -11.14 -2.95
N LEU A 193 -20.12 -11.88 -2.13
CA LEU A 193 -20.50 -12.19 -0.76
C LEU A 193 -20.51 -10.94 0.14
N PHE A 194 -19.54 -10.04 -0.05
CA PHE A 194 -19.47 -8.78 0.68
C PHE A 194 -20.64 -7.84 0.33
N LEU A 195 -20.98 -7.70 -0.96
CA LEU A 195 -22.14 -6.92 -1.40
C LEU A 195 -23.45 -7.48 -0.84
N PHE A 196 -23.61 -8.81 -0.82
CA PHE A 196 -24.76 -9.46 -0.22
C PHE A 196 -24.89 -9.14 1.28
N LEU A 197 -23.78 -9.14 2.02
CA LEU A 197 -23.74 -8.81 3.44
C LEU A 197 -24.15 -7.36 3.71
N VAL A 198 -23.69 -6.41 2.91
CA VAL A 198 -24.09 -4.99 3.01
C VAL A 198 -25.59 -4.82 2.76
N VAL A 199 -26.14 -5.47 1.72
CA VAL A 199 -27.58 -5.44 1.42
C VAL A 199 -28.39 -6.04 2.57
N LEU A 200 -27.93 -7.15 3.16
CA LEU A 200 -28.59 -7.80 4.30
C LEU A 200 -28.64 -6.88 5.53
N VAL A 201 -27.55 -6.19 5.85
CA VAL A 201 -27.49 -5.25 7.00
C VAL A 201 -28.45 -4.07 6.79
N VAL A 202 -28.48 -3.50 5.58
CA VAL A 202 -29.43 -2.42 5.25
C VAL A 202 -30.87 -2.91 5.35
N PHE A 203 -31.16 -4.12 4.86
CA PHE A 203 -32.50 -4.71 4.95
C PHE A 203 -32.94 -4.92 6.42
N LEU A 204 -32.08 -5.48 7.26
CA LEU A 204 -32.36 -5.68 8.69
C LEU A 204 -32.59 -4.35 9.42
N TYR A 205 -31.81 -3.32 9.09
CA TYR A 205 -31.99 -1.97 9.64
C TYR A 205 -33.37 -1.38 9.26
N LEU A 206 -33.80 -1.54 8.00
CA LEU A 206 -35.11 -1.09 7.54
C LEU A 206 -36.24 -1.86 8.22
N MET A 207 -36.12 -3.17 8.38
CA MET A 207 -37.11 -4.00 9.09
C MET A 207 -37.25 -3.58 10.56
N LYS A 208 -36.14 -3.36 11.27
CA LYS A 208 -36.15 -2.85 12.65
C LYS A 208 -36.84 -1.50 12.75
N ARG A 209 -36.62 -0.61 11.78
CA ARG A 209 -37.27 0.71 11.72
C ARG A 209 -38.79 0.60 11.52
N GLN A 210 -39.26 -0.35 10.71
CA GLN A 210 -40.71 -0.57 10.50
C GLN A 210 -41.39 -1.13 11.76
N LEU A 211 -40.73 -2.07 12.46
CA LEU A 211 -41.26 -2.62 13.72
C LEU A 211 -41.36 -1.55 14.82
N SER A 212 -40.36 -0.67 14.93
CA SER A 212 -40.38 0.42 15.91
C SER A 212 -41.51 1.43 15.67
N LYS A 213 -41.92 1.65 14.42
CA LYS A 213 -43.08 2.50 14.09
C LYS A 213 -44.40 1.87 14.49
N ARG A 214 -44.54 0.54 14.35
CA ARG A 214 -45.76 -0.18 14.74
C ARG A 214 -45.95 -0.24 16.25
N ALA A 215 -44.87 -0.30 17.04
CA ALA A 215 -44.95 -0.35 18.49
C ALA A 215 -45.37 0.99 19.16
N LYS A 216 -45.43 2.09 18.39
CA LYS A 216 -45.85 3.42 18.87
C LYS A 216 -47.23 3.83 18.38
N SER A 217 -47.90 2.97 17.61
CA SER A 217 -49.28 3.15 17.15
C SER A 217 -50.19 2.17 17.86
#